data_AF-A0A2J7QBW1-F1
#
_entry.id   AF-A0A2J7QBW1-F1
#
_cell.length_a   1.000
_cell.length_b   1.000
_cell.length_c   1.000
_cell.angle_alpha   90.00
_cell.angle_beta   90.00
_cell.angle_gamma   90.00
#
_symmetry.space_group_name_H-M   'P 1'
#
loop_
_entity.id
_entity.type
_entity.pdbx_description
1 polymer ?
#
loop_
_entity_poly.entity_id
_entity_poly.type
_entity_poly.pdbx_seq_one_letter_code
_entity_poly.pdbx_strand_id
1 'polypeptide(L)'
;MYFVDIFLHSFQILNHVKKSQRKSVAKQLKAIIAGYSTSSSSLFRYLDISVEGYSKLRCNSVTATATANVERKDSVFHSICDSESDTNSHQSAVTENEDKQEMKSNGECYKPFRCGIDMLPQNLFPDWFKDNLHCGNLPRCFINMLVHQIHFSAPQVEDFSLPFSHRISLPILCVIFGLLTAGNATHKPELCYVAYKENAQPQTLIVLPVYGTASLNEFPPLEELPDLALSARRHLLYDAMGFNVNDILILEGFPDDWKIFIVALIYWGRNVSEPSLTEHHIHAVLFSIICLNIVDRHVGYCRSKKTFLKLNGTKLQKVVKLQSVKENEYKTGSGTFQSAKTGQLEMFENNLPSHKDISCVTVTEAVATVSSEDCFCLVETILPYHKMDECLKSRPLLFCVSVVHIFAQFQSCLLHVMHLNSLLSLPFIQCQVENFYSGTLIYNAYLNFKKHSDVEDYVLTQLLKCSPSVAGLYSTMVKLVRDFLPDLSVTQRKKKENKRKKKNDSKCYMNQY
;
A
#
# COMPACT_ATOMS: atom_id res chain seq x y z
N MET A 1 2.43 2.44 -33.87
CA MET A 1 3.33 3.60 -34.15
C MET A 1 4.25 3.90 -32.96
N TYR A 2 3.74 3.94 -31.71
CA TYR A 2 4.55 4.21 -30.50
C TYR A 2 5.72 3.25 -30.18
N PHE A 3 5.67 1.99 -30.59
CA PHE A 3 6.79 1.06 -30.36
C PHE A 3 8.03 1.36 -31.22
N VAL A 4 7.88 2.02 -32.36
CA VAL A 4 8.98 2.26 -33.31
C VAL A 4 9.99 3.25 -32.75
N ASP A 5 9.51 4.31 -32.08
CA ASP A 5 10.37 5.33 -31.49
C ASP A 5 11.18 4.81 -30.28
N ILE A 6 10.57 3.94 -29.46
CA ILE A 6 11.26 3.28 -28.34
C ILE A 6 12.43 2.43 -28.85
N PHE A 7 12.22 1.66 -29.91
CA PHE A 7 13.28 0.81 -30.47
C PHE A 7 14.37 1.61 -31.18
N LEU A 8 14.03 2.71 -31.86
CA LEU A 8 15.03 3.63 -32.45
C LEU A 8 15.90 4.29 -31.37
N HIS A 9 15.30 4.70 -30.24
CA HIS A 9 16.05 5.24 -29.09
C HIS A 9 16.94 4.17 -28.43
N SER A 10 16.45 2.93 -28.35
CA SER A 10 17.19 1.80 -27.75
C SER A 10 18.54 1.53 -28.44
N PHE A 11 18.63 1.76 -29.75
CA PHE A 11 19.90 1.62 -30.49
C PHE A 11 20.86 2.80 -30.32
N GLN A 12 20.40 3.98 -29.86
CA GLN A 12 21.29 5.11 -29.54
C GLN A 12 22.17 4.80 -28.32
N ILE A 13 21.72 3.91 -27.43
CA ILE A 13 22.48 3.41 -26.28
C ILE A 13 23.80 2.75 -26.72
N LEU A 14 23.87 2.16 -27.92
CA LEU A 14 25.10 1.58 -28.46
C LEU A 14 26.24 2.59 -28.60
N ASN A 15 25.94 3.89 -28.72
CA ASN A 15 26.96 4.94 -28.77
C ASN A 15 27.73 5.07 -27.44
N HIS A 16 27.08 4.76 -26.32
CA HIS A 16 27.65 4.83 -24.97
C HIS A 16 28.25 3.50 -24.48
N VAL A 17 28.10 2.42 -25.26
CA VAL A 17 28.67 1.10 -24.96
C VAL A 17 30.08 0.98 -25.55
N LYS A 18 31.02 0.35 -24.83
CA LYS A 18 32.40 0.09 -25.30
C LYS A 18 32.38 -0.67 -26.64
N LYS A 19 33.23 -0.28 -27.60
CA LYS A 19 33.26 -0.84 -28.97
C LYS A 19 33.28 -2.37 -29.02
N SER A 20 34.00 -3.02 -28.11
CA SER A 20 34.10 -4.49 -28.01
C SER A 20 32.78 -5.18 -27.68
N GLN A 21 31.83 -4.50 -27.01
CA GLN A 21 30.56 -5.07 -26.55
C GLN A 21 29.36 -4.70 -27.43
N ARG A 22 29.50 -3.70 -28.31
CA ARG A 22 28.40 -3.17 -29.15
C ARG A 22 27.72 -4.25 -30.00
N LYS A 23 28.48 -5.16 -30.61
CA LYS A 23 27.92 -6.26 -31.43
C LYS A 23 27.06 -7.22 -30.61
N SER A 24 27.45 -7.52 -29.37
CA SER A 24 26.67 -8.37 -28.46
C SER A 24 25.36 -7.69 -28.06
N VAL A 25 25.45 -6.43 -27.61
CA VAL A 25 24.26 -5.64 -27.20
C VAL A 25 23.30 -5.42 -28.38
N ALA A 26 23.81 -5.15 -29.59
CA ALA A 26 22.99 -5.02 -30.79
C ALA A 26 22.26 -6.33 -31.14
N LYS A 27 22.93 -7.48 -30.99
CA LYS A 27 22.30 -8.80 -31.18
C LYS A 27 21.19 -9.05 -30.16
N GLN A 28 21.39 -8.64 -28.90
CA GLN A 28 20.37 -8.74 -27.85
C GLN A 28 19.17 -7.83 -28.13
N LEU A 29 19.40 -6.57 -28.49
CA LEU A 29 18.33 -5.63 -28.87
C LEU A 29 17.49 -6.16 -30.03
N LYS A 30 18.15 -6.72 -31.08
CA LYS A 30 17.44 -7.37 -32.21
C LYS A 30 16.60 -8.56 -31.75
N ALA A 31 17.11 -9.39 -30.83
CA ALA A 31 16.37 -10.53 -30.28
C ALA A 31 15.15 -10.10 -29.44
N ILE A 32 15.28 -9.01 -28.68
CA ILE A 32 14.18 -8.42 -27.89
C ILE A 32 13.09 -7.89 -28.85
N ILE A 33 13.46 -7.12 -29.88
CA ILE A 33 12.53 -6.58 -30.89
C ILE A 33 11.77 -7.70 -31.62
N ALA A 34 12.47 -8.79 -31.98
CA ALA A 34 11.84 -9.94 -32.60
C ALA A 34 10.78 -10.59 -31.69
N GLY A 35 11.01 -10.61 -30.37
CA GLY A 35 10.04 -11.11 -29.38
C GLY A 35 8.71 -10.32 -29.41
N TYR A 36 8.78 -8.99 -29.50
CA TYR A 36 7.59 -8.12 -29.59
C TYR A 36 6.87 -8.18 -30.96
N SER A 37 7.44 -8.89 -31.94
CA SER A 37 6.86 -9.04 -33.28
C SER A 37 5.98 -10.29 -33.41
N THR A 38 5.88 -11.10 -32.35
CA THR A 38 5.10 -12.36 -32.35
C THR A 38 3.63 -12.10 -31.97
N SER A 39 2.70 -12.61 -32.77
CA SER A 39 1.25 -12.44 -32.59
C SER A 39 0.63 -13.46 -31.62
N SER A 40 1.43 -14.36 -31.05
CA SER A 40 0.98 -15.45 -30.17
C SER A 40 1.71 -15.38 -28.84
N SER A 41 0.99 -15.15 -27.75
CA SER A 41 1.51 -15.14 -26.38
C SER A 41 0.82 -16.23 -25.55
N SER A 42 1.60 -16.98 -24.76
CA SER A 42 1.09 -17.89 -23.72
C SER A 42 0.25 -17.17 -22.66
N LEU A 43 0.35 -15.84 -22.58
CA LEU A 43 -0.37 -15.02 -21.63
C LEU A 43 -1.83 -14.75 -22.04
N PHE A 44 -2.20 -14.97 -23.30
CA PHE A 44 -3.56 -14.68 -23.77
C PHE A 44 -4.63 -15.45 -23.00
N ARG A 45 -4.34 -16.66 -22.51
CA ARG A 45 -5.29 -17.42 -21.69
C ARG A 45 -5.63 -16.78 -20.34
N TYR A 46 -4.78 -15.88 -19.85
CA TYR A 46 -5.00 -15.16 -18.59
C TYR A 46 -5.59 -13.76 -18.81
N LEU A 47 -5.72 -13.34 -20.08
CA LEU A 47 -6.31 -12.07 -20.45
C LEU A 47 -7.69 -12.36 -21.04
N ASP A 48 -8.73 -11.77 -20.48
CA ASP A 48 -10.11 -11.91 -20.99
C ASP A 48 -10.31 -11.12 -22.30
N ILE A 49 -9.53 -11.46 -23.32
CA ILE A 49 -9.45 -10.79 -24.62
C ILE A 49 -9.74 -11.84 -25.69
N SER A 50 -10.80 -11.62 -26.48
CA SER A 50 -11.06 -12.46 -27.65
C SER A 50 -9.94 -12.28 -28.69
N VAL A 51 -9.29 -13.39 -29.06
CA VAL A 51 -8.16 -13.43 -30.00
C VAL A 51 -8.64 -13.40 -31.48
N GLU A 52 -9.95 -13.32 -31.71
CA GLU A 52 -10.55 -13.31 -33.05
C GLU A 52 -10.26 -11.98 -33.78
N GLY A 53 -9.19 -11.98 -34.59
CA GLY A 53 -8.88 -10.90 -35.54
C GLY A 53 -7.42 -10.44 -35.57
N TYR A 54 -6.60 -10.81 -34.59
CA TYR A 54 -5.22 -10.27 -34.45
C TYR A 54 -4.15 -10.99 -35.29
N SER A 55 -4.50 -12.09 -35.98
CA SER A 55 -3.58 -12.90 -36.79
C SER A 55 -3.08 -12.24 -38.09
N LYS A 56 -3.49 -11.00 -38.41
CA LYS A 56 -3.13 -10.30 -39.67
C LYS A 56 -2.27 -9.05 -39.55
N LEU A 57 -1.79 -8.67 -38.36
CA LEU A 57 -0.81 -7.59 -38.22
C LEU A 57 0.62 -8.13 -38.45
N ARG A 58 0.97 -8.29 -39.73
CA ARG A 58 2.32 -8.67 -40.17
C ARG A 58 3.28 -7.51 -39.86
N CYS A 59 4.04 -7.59 -38.77
CA CYS A 59 5.00 -6.56 -38.33
C CYS A 59 6.30 -6.55 -39.18
N ASN A 60 6.17 -6.61 -40.51
CA ASN A 60 7.32 -6.69 -41.43
C ASN A 60 8.02 -5.35 -41.68
N SER A 61 7.37 -4.21 -41.37
CA SER A 61 7.91 -2.87 -41.67
C SER A 61 8.87 -2.33 -40.60
N VAL A 62 8.80 -2.80 -39.36
CA VAL A 62 9.58 -2.26 -38.24
C VAL A 62 11.01 -2.81 -38.23
N THR A 63 11.17 -4.10 -38.53
CA THR A 63 12.47 -4.79 -38.52
C THR A 63 13.38 -4.37 -39.68
N ALA A 64 12.83 -4.16 -40.89
CA ALA A 64 13.59 -3.77 -42.07
C ALA A 64 14.19 -2.35 -41.96
N THR A 65 13.43 -1.40 -41.42
CA THR A 65 13.85 0.00 -41.30
C THR A 65 14.92 0.21 -40.21
N ALA A 66 14.83 -0.56 -39.12
CA ALA A 66 15.81 -0.53 -38.03
C ALA A 66 17.13 -1.23 -38.38
N THR A 67 17.10 -2.30 -39.18
CA THR A 67 18.33 -2.99 -39.64
C THR A 67 19.07 -2.18 -40.70
N ALA A 68 18.38 -1.55 -41.65
CA ALA A 68 18.99 -0.71 -42.68
C ALA A 68 19.71 0.54 -42.14
N ASN A 69 19.25 1.11 -41.02
CA ASN A 69 19.89 2.27 -40.39
C ASN A 69 21.15 1.92 -39.57
N VAL A 70 21.32 0.65 -39.18
CA VAL A 70 22.53 0.17 -38.50
C VAL A 70 23.66 -0.08 -39.51
N GLU A 71 23.34 -0.69 -40.66
CA GLU A 71 24.32 -0.95 -41.73
C GLU A 71 24.88 0.34 -42.33
N ARG A 72 24.07 1.41 -42.44
CA ARG A 72 24.55 2.75 -42.84
C ARG A 72 25.48 3.42 -41.83
N LYS A 73 25.41 3.11 -40.53
CA LYS A 73 26.26 3.74 -39.51
C LYS A 73 27.60 3.01 -39.34
N ASP A 74 27.63 1.70 -39.55
CA ASP A 74 28.88 0.93 -39.59
C ASP A 74 29.70 1.27 -40.84
N SER A 75 29.07 1.60 -41.99
CA SER A 75 29.78 2.02 -43.20
C SER A 75 30.41 3.42 -43.10
N VAL A 76 29.77 4.35 -42.37
CA VAL A 76 30.29 5.71 -42.15
C VAL A 76 31.49 5.70 -41.20
N PHE A 77 31.57 4.77 -40.25
CA PHE A 77 32.71 4.67 -39.33
C PHE A 77 33.97 4.06 -39.97
N HIS A 78 33.83 3.23 -41.02
CA HIS A 78 34.98 2.66 -41.71
C HIS A 78 35.66 3.65 -42.69
N SER A 79 34.94 4.69 -43.13
CA SER A 79 35.47 5.69 -44.07
C SER A 79 36.22 6.85 -43.40
N ILE A 80 36.24 6.95 -42.07
CA ILE A 80 36.87 8.06 -41.33
C ILE A 80 38.30 7.70 -40.84
N CYS A 81 38.82 6.50 -41.17
CA CYS A 81 40.15 6.08 -40.77
C CYS A 81 41.29 6.43 -41.74
N ASP A 82 41.01 7.00 -42.92
CA ASP A 82 42.03 7.34 -43.92
C ASP A 82 41.98 8.82 -44.32
N SER A 83 42.40 9.71 -43.42
CA SER A 83 42.98 11.03 -43.76
C SER A 83 43.37 11.80 -42.50
N GLU A 84 44.68 11.96 -42.28
CA GLU A 84 45.27 12.82 -41.26
C GLU A 84 45.12 14.31 -41.61
N SER A 85 44.93 15.18 -40.61
CA SER A 85 45.80 16.34 -40.31
C SER A 85 45.21 17.27 -39.24
N ASP A 86 46.12 17.83 -38.45
CA ASP A 86 45.96 18.64 -37.25
C ASP A 86 45.09 19.91 -37.37
N THR A 87 44.39 20.29 -36.29
CA THR A 87 44.75 21.44 -35.40
C THR A 87 43.59 21.87 -34.47
N ASN A 88 43.88 21.96 -33.15
CA ASN A 88 43.37 22.83 -32.07
C ASN A 88 41.84 23.08 -31.91
N SER A 89 41.22 23.06 -30.71
CA SER A 89 41.68 23.71 -29.46
C SER A 89 40.87 23.30 -28.19
N HIS A 90 41.57 23.26 -27.04
CA HIS A 90 41.16 23.41 -25.61
C HIS A 90 40.21 22.37 -24.97
N GLN A 91 40.73 21.41 -24.18
CA GLN A 91 41.04 21.45 -22.71
C GLN A 91 39.83 21.88 -21.85
N SER A 92 39.38 21.09 -20.86
CA SER A 92 40.19 20.66 -19.71
C SER A 92 39.73 19.34 -19.05
N ALA A 93 40.73 18.69 -18.48
CA ALA A 93 40.73 17.37 -17.85
C ALA A 93 40.21 17.35 -16.40
N VAL A 94 39.73 16.18 -15.96
CA VAL A 94 40.10 15.61 -14.65
C VAL A 94 40.38 14.13 -14.84
N THR A 95 41.60 13.79 -14.43
CA THR A 95 42.33 12.52 -14.35
C THR A 95 41.68 11.46 -13.48
N GLU A 96 41.72 10.19 -13.90
CA GLU A 96 41.92 9.05 -13.00
C GLU A 96 42.90 8.04 -13.63
N ASN A 97 43.82 7.58 -12.78
CA ASN A 97 45.03 6.84 -13.09
C ASN A 97 44.77 5.45 -13.65
N GLU A 98 45.64 5.04 -14.58
CA GLU A 98 45.82 3.66 -14.99
C GLU A 98 46.52 2.87 -13.88
N ASP A 99 45.89 1.81 -13.39
CA ASP A 99 46.62 0.62 -12.94
C ASP A 99 46.21 -0.56 -13.83
N LYS A 100 47.16 -0.96 -14.67
CA LYS A 100 47.08 -2.15 -15.52
C LYS A 100 47.40 -3.38 -14.66
N GLN A 101 46.38 -4.18 -14.38
CA GLN A 101 46.58 -5.62 -14.21
C GLN A 101 45.71 -6.36 -15.22
N GLU A 102 46.38 -6.89 -16.24
CA GLU A 102 45.84 -7.91 -17.12
C GLU A 102 45.48 -9.14 -16.29
N MET A 103 44.19 -9.40 -16.11
CA MET A 103 43.70 -10.72 -15.69
C MET A 103 42.88 -11.31 -16.82
N LYS A 104 43.45 -12.33 -17.47
CA LYS A 104 42.79 -13.15 -18.49
C LYS A 104 41.54 -13.78 -17.89
N SER A 105 40.34 -13.31 -18.24
CA SER A 105 39.10 -14.02 -17.93
C SER A 105 38.71 -14.90 -19.11
N ASN A 106 38.68 -16.21 -18.84
CA ASN A 106 38.15 -17.25 -19.72
C ASN A 106 36.82 -16.84 -20.35
N GLY A 107 36.70 -17.16 -21.65
CA GLY A 107 35.48 -16.95 -22.40
C GLY A 107 34.38 -17.86 -21.89
N GLU A 108 33.46 -17.31 -21.10
CA GLU A 108 32.09 -17.80 -21.05
C GLU A 108 31.17 -16.75 -21.66
N CYS A 109 30.57 -17.14 -22.78
CA CYS A 109 29.60 -16.35 -23.51
C CYS A 109 28.36 -16.15 -22.62
N TYR A 110 28.26 -14.97 -21.98
CA TYR A 110 27.06 -14.54 -21.27
C TYR A 110 25.85 -14.67 -22.20
N LYS A 111 25.01 -15.68 -21.93
CA LYS A 111 23.73 -15.88 -22.62
C LYS A 111 22.78 -14.72 -22.24
N PRO A 112 22.02 -14.17 -23.20
CA PRO A 112 21.19 -12.99 -22.95
C PRO A 112 20.15 -13.22 -21.86
N PHE A 113 20.06 -12.28 -20.91
CA PHE A 113 18.95 -12.18 -19.96
C PHE A 113 17.64 -11.95 -20.73
N ARG A 114 16.86 -13.01 -20.91
CA ARG A 114 15.45 -12.94 -21.34
C ARG A 114 14.61 -13.12 -20.08
N CYS A 115 14.27 -12.05 -19.37
CA CYS A 115 13.33 -12.15 -18.25
C CYS A 115 11.90 -11.98 -18.76
N GLY A 116 11.36 -13.03 -19.36
CA GLY A 116 9.92 -13.29 -19.36
C GLY A 116 9.66 -14.38 -18.33
N ILE A 117 8.50 -14.39 -17.67
CA ILE A 117 8.14 -15.46 -16.73
C ILE A 117 8.24 -16.84 -17.41
N ASP A 118 7.96 -16.91 -18.72
CA ASP A 118 8.11 -18.11 -19.56
C ASP A 118 9.57 -18.59 -19.79
N MET A 119 10.58 -17.80 -19.36
CA MET A 119 12.02 -18.12 -19.47
C MET A 119 12.68 -18.35 -18.11
N LEU A 120 11.92 -18.27 -17.01
CA LEU A 120 12.35 -18.82 -15.73
C LEU A 120 12.45 -20.35 -15.91
N PRO A 121 13.36 -21.05 -15.20
CA PRO A 121 13.50 -22.49 -15.35
C PRO A 121 12.11 -23.12 -15.15
N GLN A 122 11.58 -23.82 -16.16
CA GLN A 122 10.19 -24.28 -16.19
C GLN A 122 9.80 -25.15 -14.98
N ASN A 123 10.80 -25.66 -14.26
CA ASN A 123 10.71 -26.52 -13.09
C ASN A 123 10.95 -25.80 -11.75
N LEU A 124 11.14 -24.47 -11.73
CA LEU A 124 11.44 -23.74 -10.49
C LEU A 124 10.19 -23.39 -9.68
N PHE A 125 9.03 -23.30 -10.35
CA PHE A 125 7.78 -22.90 -9.72
C PHE A 125 6.65 -23.90 -9.99
N PRO A 126 5.83 -24.20 -8.97
CA PRO A 126 4.56 -24.92 -9.12
C PRO A 126 3.65 -24.30 -10.17
N ASP A 127 2.81 -25.12 -10.81
CA ASP A 127 1.85 -24.63 -11.81
C ASP A 127 0.84 -23.65 -11.20
N TRP A 128 0.31 -23.98 -10.01
CA TRP A 128 -0.61 -23.10 -9.28
C TRP A 128 0.01 -21.71 -9.02
N PHE A 129 1.31 -21.65 -8.73
CA PHE A 129 2.03 -20.43 -8.43
C PHE A 129 2.21 -19.58 -9.69
N LYS A 130 2.59 -20.21 -10.81
CA LYS A 130 2.71 -19.53 -12.11
C LYS A 130 1.37 -18.96 -12.56
N ASP A 131 0.29 -19.73 -12.47
CA ASP A 131 -1.05 -19.29 -12.87
C ASP A 131 -1.52 -18.09 -12.05
N ASN A 132 -1.39 -18.14 -10.72
CA ASN A 132 -1.78 -17.05 -9.85
C ASN A 132 -0.93 -15.78 -10.04
N LEU A 133 0.35 -15.93 -10.36
CA LEU A 133 1.22 -14.81 -10.72
C LEU A 133 0.78 -14.16 -12.05
N HIS A 134 0.41 -14.96 -13.06
CA HIS A 134 -0.08 -14.45 -14.33
C HIS A 134 -1.43 -13.74 -14.21
N CYS A 135 -2.32 -14.25 -13.35
CA CYS A 135 -3.59 -13.61 -13.02
C CYS A 135 -3.45 -12.34 -12.15
N GLY A 136 -2.25 -12.06 -11.62
CA GLY A 136 -2.03 -10.93 -10.72
C GLY A 136 -2.52 -11.15 -9.28
N ASN A 137 -2.82 -12.40 -8.90
CA ASN A 137 -3.23 -12.76 -7.54
C ASN A 137 -2.04 -12.88 -6.58
N LEU A 138 -0.83 -13.09 -7.13
CA LEU A 138 0.43 -13.13 -6.38
C LEU A 138 1.32 -11.91 -6.67
N PRO A 139 2.01 -11.37 -5.65
CA PRO A 139 2.99 -10.31 -5.82
C PRO A 139 4.20 -10.74 -6.66
N ARG A 140 4.64 -9.86 -7.57
CA ARG A 140 5.86 -10.08 -8.37
C ARG A 140 7.13 -10.16 -7.53
N CYS A 141 7.15 -9.56 -6.34
CA CYS A 141 8.32 -9.60 -5.46
C CYS A 141 8.66 -11.03 -5.01
N PHE A 142 7.71 -11.97 -5.03
CA PHE A 142 7.98 -13.37 -4.71
C PHE A 142 8.96 -14.03 -5.69
N ILE A 143 8.93 -13.63 -6.97
CA ILE A 143 9.91 -14.09 -7.98
C ILE A 143 11.31 -13.63 -7.58
N ASN A 144 11.45 -12.35 -7.20
CA ASN A 144 12.75 -11.80 -6.79
C ASN A 144 13.28 -12.51 -5.55
N MET A 145 12.40 -12.84 -4.60
CA MET A 145 12.78 -13.59 -3.39
C MET A 145 13.23 -15.01 -3.73
N LEU A 146 12.52 -15.71 -4.63
CA LEU A 146 12.85 -17.09 -5.01
C LEU A 146 14.10 -17.20 -5.91
N VAL A 147 14.25 -16.31 -6.88
CA VAL A 147 15.31 -16.39 -7.91
C VAL A 147 16.58 -15.66 -7.47
N HIS A 148 16.42 -14.46 -6.91
CA HIS A 148 17.53 -13.57 -6.61
C HIS A 148 17.82 -13.45 -5.11
N GLN A 149 16.95 -14.02 -4.26
CA GLN A 149 17.02 -13.85 -2.82
C GLN A 149 17.13 -12.37 -2.43
N ILE A 150 16.41 -11.51 -3.16
CA ILE A 150 16.38 -10.06 -2.95
C ILE A 150 14.95 -9.57 -2.81
N HIS A 151 14.74 -8.64 -1.87
CA HIS A 151 13.49 -7.90 -1.73
C HIS A 151 13.77 -6.41 -1.61
N PHE A 152 13.05 -5.59 -2.38
CA PHE A 152 13.14 -4.13 -2.32
C PHE A 152 11.94 -3.57 -1.55
N SER A 153 12.20 -2.78 -0.53
CA SER A 153 11.19 -1.99 0.16
C SER A 153 10.50 -1.04 -0.81
N ALA A 154 9.17 -0.93 -0.72
CA ALA A 154 8.43 0.01 -1.56
C ALA A 154 8.80 1.46 -1.16
N PRO A 155 9.10 2.37 -2.10
CA PRO A 155 9.32 3.76 -1.77
C PRO A 155 8.05 4.38 -1.17
N GLN A 156 8.15 4.95 0.03
CA GLN A 156 7.06 5.62 0.73
C GLN A 156 7.55 6.92 1.37
N VAL A 157 6.63 7.82 1.73
CA VAL A 157 6.97 9.03 2.49
C VAL A 157 7.22 8.61 3.94
N GLU A 158 8.47 8.71 4.38
CA GLU A 158 8.89 8.33 5.72
C GLU A 158 9.81 9.36 6.36
N ASP A 159 9.81 9.39 7.69
CA ASP A 159 10.77 10.15 8.48
C ASP A 159 12.11 9.39 8.52
N PHE A 160 13.11 9.88 7.81
CA PHE A 160 14.44 9.27 7.74
C PHE A 160 15.24 9.37 9.06
N SER A 161 14.76 10.14 10.04
CA SER A 161 15.36 10.15 11.39
C SER A 161 14.93 8.96 12.25
N LEU A 162 13.95 8.18 11.79
CA LEU A 162 13.44 6.98 12.44
C LEU A 162 13.89 5.73 11.68
N PRO A 163 13.85 4.54 12.31
CA PRO A 163 14.02 3.29 11.58
C PRO A 163 13.03 3.20 10.43
N PHE A 164 13.48 2.72 9.26
CA PHE A 164 12.64 2.63 8.06
C PHE A 164 11.29 1.96 8.34
N SER A 165 10.24 2.52 7.76
CA SER A 165 8.84 2.19 8.04
C SER A 165 8.49 0.71 7.87
N HIS A 166 9.18 0.01 6.96
CA HIS A 166 8.91 -1.41 6.68
C HIS A 166 9.52 -2.37 7.69
N ARG A 167 10.32 -1.88 8.65
CA ARG A 167 10.96 -2.72 9.67
C ARG A 167 9.94 -3.54 10.46
N ILE A 168 8.76 -2.95 10.73
CA ILE A 168 7.68 -3.60 11.49
C ILE A 168 7.14 -4.87 10.82
N SER A 169 7.18 -4.95 9.49
CA SER A 169 6.62 -6.07 8.73
C SER A 169 7.65 -7.13 8.35
N LEU A 170 8.92 -6.96 8.75
CA LEU A 170 9.97 -7.96 8.51
C LEU A 170 9.62 -9.34 9.08
N PRO A 171 9.04 -9.50 10.28
CA PRO A 171 8.66 -10.82 10.78
C PRO A 171 7.65 -11.54 9.87
N ILE A 172 6.69 -10.80 9.30
CA ILE A 172 5.73 -11.32 8.32
C ILE A 172 6.48 -11.77 7.05
N LEU A 173 7.43 -10.96 6.61
CA LEU A 173 8.25 -11.28 5.44
C LEU A 173 9.12 -12.54 5.67
N CYS A 174 9.63 -12.76 6.88
CA CYS A 174 10.37 -13.98 7.22
C CYS A 174 9.50 -15.24 7.05
N VAL A 175 8.23 -15.18 7.47
CA VAL A 175 7.27 -16.26 7.29
C VAL A 175 6.97 -16.48 5.80
N ILE A 176 6.69 -15.40 5.06
CA ILE A 176 6.49 -15.45 3.60
C ILE A 176 7.71 -16.09 2.92
N PHE A 177 8.92 -15.66 3.27
CA PHE A 177 10.14 -16.17 2.66
C PHE A 177 10.33 -17.65 2.97
N GLY A 178 10.09 -18.08 4.21
CA GLY A 178 10.17 -19.48 4.57
C GLY A 178 9.13 -20.36 3.87
N LEU A 179 7.89 -19.88 3.67
CA LEU A 179 6.88 -20.58 2.87
C LEU A 179 7.30 -20.70 1.40
N LEU A 180 7.91 -19.66 0.83
CA LEU A 180 8.40 -19.68 -0.54
C LEU A 180 9.57 -20.66 -0.71
N THR A 181 10.47 -20.74 0.25
CA THR A 181 11.69 -21.57 0.16
C THR A 181 11.55 -22.95 0.81
N ALA A 182 10.39 -23.27 1.40
CA ALA A 182 10.13 -24.57 2.00
C ALA A 182 10.29 -25.69 0.95
N GLY A 183 10.93 -26.79 1.36
CA GLY A 183 11.28 -27.92 0.48
C GLY A 183 12.60 -27.76 -0.29
N ASN A 184 13.16 -26.55 -0.43
CA ASN A 184 14.49 -26.32 -1.00
C ASN A 184 15.58 -26.37 0.09
N ALA A 185 15.78 -27.56 0.67
CA ALA A 185 16.65 -27.79 1.83
C ALA A 185 18.17 -27.75 1.55
N THR A 186 18.59 -27.49 0.31
CA THR A 186 20.02 -27.61 -0.07
C THR A 186 20.88 -26.45 0.41
N HIS A 187 20.30 -25.30 0.73
CA HIS A 187 20.99 -24.15 1.32
C HIS A 187 20.08 -23.47 2.32
N LYS A 188 20.62 -22.97 3.45
CA LYS A 188 19.91 -22.02 4.32
C LYS A 188 19.78 -20.71 3.53
N PRO A 189 18.63 -20.41 2.91
CA PRO A 189 18.55 -19.26 2.03
C PRO A 189 18.49 -17.99 2.89
N GLU A 190 19.20 -16.97 2.46
CA GLU A 190 19.26 -15.67 3.13
C GLU A 190 18.62 -14.64 2.21
N LEU A 191 17.68 -13.84 2.72
CA LEU A 191 17.07 -12.79 1.92
C LEU A 191 17.80 -11.47 2.12
N CYS A 192 18.36 -10.95 1.03
CA CYS A 192 18.89 -9.59 0.95
C CYS A 192 17.73 -8.58 0.84
N TYR A 193 17.42 -7.94 1.96
CA TYR A 193 16.39 -6.91 2.05
C TYR A 193 17.01 -5.52 1.85
N VAL A 194 16.56 -4.80 0.83
CA VAL A 194 17.03 -3.46 0.49
C VAL A 194 16.03 -2.43 1.01
N ALA A 195 16.48 -1.59 1.94
CA ALA A 195 15.73 -0.50 2.55
C ALA A 195 16.43 0.84 2.30
N TYR A 196 15.83 1.93 2.77
CA TYR A 196 16.45 3.25 2.79
C TYR A 196 16.78 3.64 4.22
N LYS A 197 17.95 4.24 4.42
CA LYS A 197 18.39 4.82 5.70
C LYS A 197 18.41 6.35 5.61
N GLU A 198 18.93 6.99 6.66
CA GLU A 198 19.17 8.44 6.70
C GLU A 198 19.74 8.99 5.38
N ASN A 199 19.21 10.14 4.96
CA ASN A 199 19.53 10.83 3.70
C ASN A 199 19.16 10.05 2.42
N ALA A 200 18.14 9.18 2.48
CA ALA A 200 17.64 8.38 1.37
C ALA A 200 18.70 7.48 0.69
N GLN A 201 19.74 7.11 1.45
CA GLN A 201 20.76 6.18 0.97
C GLN A 201 20.26 4.74 1.10
N PRO A 202 20.55 3.85 0.14
CA PRO A 202 20.19 2.45 0.27
C PRO A 202 20.97 1.79 1.42
N GLN A 203 20.31 0.89 2.12
CA GLN A 203 20.87 -0.02 3.10
C GLN A 203 20.43 -1.44 2.76
N THR A 204 21.30 -2.41 3.04
CA THR A 204 20.99 -3.84 2.89
C THR A 204 20.97 -4.50 4.26
N LEU A 205 19.99 -5.38 4.46
CA LEU A 205 19.80 -6.19 5.66
C LEU A 205 19.69 -7.66 5.23
N ILE A 206 20.17 -8.57 6.06
CA ILE A 206 19.96 -10.00 5.86
C ILE A 206 18.76 -10.41 6.70
N VAL A 207 17.76 -11.00 6.05
CA VAL A 207 16.55 -11.51 6.67
C VAL A 207 16.55 -13.03 6.53
N LEU A 208 16.33 -13.73 7.64
CA LEU A 208 16.31 -15.18 7.68
C LEU A 208 14.87 -15.70 7.61
N PRO A 209 14.62 -16.79 6.85
CA PRO A 209 13.31 -17.41 6.76
C PRO A 209 12.91 -18.04 8.09
N VAL A 210 11.59 -18.07 8.33
CA VAL A 210 10.96 -18.85 9.39
C VAL A 210 10.29 -20.06 8.73
N TYR A 211 10.62 -21.27 9.15
CA TYR A 211 10.13 -22.52 8.54
C TYR A 211 9.02 -23.22 9.30
N GLY A 212 8.44 -22.56 10.30
CA GLY A 212 7.37 -23.13 11.12
C GLY A 212 6.68 -22.08 11.97
N THR A 213 5.46 -22.39 12.39
CA THR A 213 4.67 -21.62 13.36
C THR A 213 4.13 -22.54 14.46
N ALA A 214 3.40 -21.98 15.42
CA ALA A 214 2.81 -22.74 16.52
C ALA A 214 1.85 -23.85 16.05
N SER A 215 1.08 -23.59 14.98
CA SER A 215 0.11 -24.54 14.42
C SER A 215 0.74 -25.50 13.39
N LEU A 216 1.92 -25.17 12.86
CA LEU A 216 2.60 -25.97 11.85
C LEU A 216 4.12 -25.92 12.05
N ASN A 217 4.67 -26.93 12.73
CA ASN A 217 6.08 -26.97 13.13
C ASN A 217 7.07 -26.88 11.95
N GLU A 218 6.68 -27.39 10.79
CA GLU A 218 7.47 -27.36 9.57
C GLU A 218 6.57 -27.04 8.37
N PHE A 219 6.97 -26.06 7.58
CA PHE A 219 6.23 -25.66 6.39
C PHE A 219 6.38 -26.71 5.27
N PRO A 220 5.28 -27.10 4.61
CA PRO A 220 5.33 -28.03 3.50
C PRO A 220 6.04 -27.38 2.29
N PRO A 221 6.52 -28.18 1.34
CA PRO A 221 7.02 -27.66 0.06
C PRO A 221 6.01 -26.72 -0.60
N LEU A 222 6.50 -25.72 -1.33
CA LEU A 222 5.66 -24.71 -1.99
C LEU A 222 4.58 -25.33 -2.91
N GLU A 223 4.84 -26.48 -3.51
CA GLU A 223 3.86 -27.22 -4.35
C GLU A 223 2.60 -27.62 -3.57
N GLU A 224 2.77 -28.05 -2.31
CA GLU A 224 1.73 -28.63 -1.46
C GLU A 224 0.95 -27.57 -0.65
N LEU A 225 1.35 -26.29 -0.75
CA LEU A 225 0.75 -25.22 0.04
C LEU A 225 -0.77 -25.05 -0.21
N PRO A 226 -1.29 -25.15 -1.45
CA PRO A 226 -2.73 -25.10 -1.71
C PRO A 226 -3.51 -26.30 -1.17
N ASP A 227 -2.84 -27.45 -1.01
CA ASP A 227 -3.45 -28.70 -0.55
C ASP A 227 -3.70 -28.72 0.96
N LEU A 228 -3.11 -27.77 1.70
CA LEU A 228 -3.41 -27.56 3.10
C LEU A 228 -4.90 -27.23 3.31
N ALA A 229 -5.48 -27.87 4.31
CA ALA A 229 -6.85 -27.60 4.74
C ALA A 229 -7.05 -26.10 5.01
N LEU A 230 -8.22 -25.56 4.66
CA LEU A 230 -8.55 -24.14 4.84
C LEU A 230 -8.31 -23.67 6.29
N SER A 231 -8.64 -24.50 7.28
CA SER A 231 -8.39 -24.22 8.69
C SER A 231 -6.89 -24.06 8.99
N ALA A 232 -6.04 -24.93 8.47
CA ALA A 232 -4.58 -24.84 8.65
C ALA A 232 -4.03 -23.57 8.01
N ARG A 233 -4.49 -23.21 6.81
CA ARG A 233 -4.10 -21.96 6.12
C ARG A 233 -4.54 -20.71 6.89
N ARG A 234 -5.71 -20.72 7.53
CA ARG A 234 -6.14 -19.64 8.44
C ARG A 234 -5.26 -19.54 9.68
N HIS A 235 -4.96 -20.66 10.32
CA HIS A 235 -4.12 -20.68 11.53
C HIS A 235 -2.68 -20.24 11.26
N LEU A 236 -2.10 -20.59 10.11
CA LEU A 236 -0.80 -20.06 9.67
C LEU A 236 -0.78 -18.53 9.65
N LEU A 237 -1.84 -17.92 9.09
CA LEU A 237 -1.97 -16.46 9.07
C LEU A 237 -2.12 -15.89 10.48
N TYR A 238 -2.94 -16.51 11.34
CA TYR A 238 -3.10 -16.09 12.74
C TYR A 238 -1.80 -16.18 13.53
N ASP A 239 -1.06 -17.28 13.42
CA ASP A 239 0.21 -17.47 14.09
C ASP A 239 1.24 -16.42 13.66
N ALA A 240 1.33 -16.15 12.36
CA ALA A 240 2.24 -15.13 11.81
C ALA A 240 1.95 -13.73 12.38
N MET A 241 0.68 -13.48 12.74
CA MET A 241 0.23 -12.21 13.34
C MET A 241 0.22 -12.23 14.87
N GLY A 242 0.53 -13.36 15.50
CA GLY A 242 0.46 -13.53 16.96
C GLY A 242 -0.96 -13.47 17.51
N PHE A 243 -1.95 -13.95 16.76
CA PHE A 243 -3.35 -14.03 17.21
C PHE A 243 -3.55 -15.26 18.09
N ASN A 244 -4.20 -15.08 19.24
CA ASN A 244 -4.62 -16.17 20.12
C ASN A 244 -6.10 -16.56 19.87
N VAL A 245 -6.60 -17.57 20.60
CA VAL A 245 -7.99 -18.05 20.44
C VAL A 245 -9.03 -16.95 20.71
N ASN A 246 -8.82 -16.09 21.71
CA ASN A 246 -9.74 -14.99 22.00
C ASN A 246 -9.73 -13.94 20.87
N ASP A 247 -8.56 -13.63 20.32
CA ASP A 247 -8.43 -12.72 19.18
C ASP A 247 -9.25 -13.23 17.98
N ILE A 248 -9.20 -14.54 17.71
CA ILE A 248 -9.95 -15.17 16.62
C ILE A 248 -11.46 -15.04 16.88
N LEU A 249 -11.92 -15.26 18.11
CA LEU A 249 -13.34 -15.10 18.47
C LEU A 249 -13.83 -13.65 18.31
N ILE A 250 -13.03 -12.66 18.69
CA ILE A 250 -13.35 -11.24 18.48
C ILE A 250 -13.38 -10.91 16.99
N LEU A 251 -12.46 -11.47 16.20
CA LEU A 251 -12.37 -11.25 14.75
C LEU A 251 -13.61 -11.76 14.00
N GLU A 252 -14.27 -12.82 14.48
CA GLU A 252 -15.54 -13.30 13.93
C GLU A 252 -16.68 -12.28 14.08
N GLY A 253 -16.53 -11.28 14.95
CA GLY A 253 -17.46 -10.15 15.04
C GLY A 253 -17.37 -9.16 13.87
N PHE A 254 -16.38 -9.29 12.98
CA PHE A 254 -16.18 -8.40 11.82
C PHE A 254 -16.65 -9.04 10.50
N PRO A 255 -17.11 -8.23 9.52
CA PRO A 255 -17.40 -8.71 8.17
C PRO A 255 -16.22 -9.43 7.53
N ASP A 256 -16.49 -10.48 6.74
CA ASP A 256 -15.41 -11.30 6.13
C ASP A 256 -14.46 -10.50 5.24
N ASP A 257 -14.96 -9.49 4.52
CA ASP A 257 -14.17 -8.60 3.67
C ASP A 257 -13.31 -7.58 4.46
N TRP A 258 -13.52 -7.48 5.78
CA TRP A 258 -12.77 -6.59 6.68
C TRP A 258 -11.65 -7.31 7.42
N LYS A 259 -11.72 -8.64 7.56
CA LYS A 259 -10.84 -9.42 8.46
C LYS A 259 -9.36 -9.18 8.19
N ILE A 260 -8.92 -9.17 6.93
CA ILE A 260 -7.50 -8.91 6.57
C ILE A 260 -7.05 -7.51 7.02
N PHE A 261 -7.90 -6.50 6.84
CA PHE A 261 -7.59 -5.14 7.25
C PHE A 261 -7.49 -5.02 8.78
N ILE A 262 -8.43 -5.64 9.50
CA ILE A 262 -8.44 -5.65 10.97
C ILE A 262 -7.23 -6.42 11.52
N VAL A 263 -6.90 -7.58 10.96
CA VAL A 263 -5.70 -8.34 11.35
C VAL A 263 -4.44 -7.48 11.21
N ALA A 264 -4.28 -6.76 10.09
CA ALA A 264 -3.16 -5.84 9.91
C ALA A 264 -3.17 -4.67 10.91
N LEU A 265 -4.35 -4.13 11.22
CA LEU A 265 -4.53 -3.04 12.19
C LEU A 265 -4.09 -3.47 13.60
N ILE A 266 -4.50 -4.67 14.03
CA ILE A 266 -4.14 -5.22 15.34
C ILE A 266 -2.64 -5.58 15.39
N TYR A 267 -2.11 -6.19 14.34
CA TYR A 267 -0.67 -6.46 14.26
C TYR A 267 0.15 -5.17 14.39
N TRP A 268 -0.21 -4.12 13.63
CA TRP A 268 0.42 -2.80 13.75
C TRP A 268 0.29 -2.23 15.18
N GLY A 269 -0.91 -2.33 15.76
CA GLY A 269 -1.20 -1.87 17.12
C GLY A 269 -0.32 -2.51 18.20
N ARG A 270 0.02 -3.80 18.04
CA ARG A 270 0.83 -4.56 19.00
C ARG A 270 2.34 -4.41 18.79
N ASN A 271 2.78 -4.10 17.57
CA ASN A 271 4.19 -4.19 17.18
C ASN A 271 4.85 -2.83 16.90
N VAL A 272 4.11 -1.72 16.88
CA VAL A 272 4.74 -0.39 16.79
C VAL A 272 5.60 -0.14 18.01
N SER A 273 6.83 0.32 17.77
CA SER A 273 7.74 0.80 18.82
C SER A 273 7.99 2.30 18.72
N GLU A 274 8.24 2.81 17.51
CA GLU A 274 8.59 4.20 17.27
C GLU A 274 8.16 4.62 15.84
N PRO A 275 7.49 5.78 15.67
CA PRO A 275 7.05 6.69 16.72
C PRO A 275 5.89 6.11 17.53
N SER A 276 5.60 6.67 18.70
CA SER A 276 4.58 6.14 19.61
C SER A 276 3.19 6.14 18.97
N LEU A 277 2.54 4.98 18.94
CA LEU A 277 1.13 4.85 18.57
C LEU A 277 0.24 5.44 19.66
N THR A 278 -0.73 6.24 19.25
CA THR A 278 -1.75 6.81 20.13
C THR A 278 -3.13 6.36 19.71
N GLU A 279 -4.09 6.44 20.61
CA GLU A 279 -5.49 6.13 20.30
C GLU A 279 -6.02 6.98 19.14
N HIS A 280 -5.59 8.24 19.01
CA HIS A 280 -5.96 9.10 17.87
C HIS A 280 -5.62 8.49 16.51
N HIS A 281 -4.53 7.72 16.41
CA HIS A 281 -4.18 7.03 15.17
C HIS A 281 -5.17 5.89 14.86
N ILE A 282 -5.52 5.09 15.88
CA ILE A 282 -6.52 4.02 15.75
C ILE A 282 -7.87 4.60 15.34
N HIS A 283 -8.33 5.64 16.05
CA HIS A 283 -9.59 6.31 15.73
C HIS A 283 -9.60 6.93 14.33
N ALA A 284 -8.48 7.48 13.85
CA ALA A 284 -8.36 7.97 12.47
C ALA A 284 -8.53 6.84 11.43
N VAL A 285 -7.98 5.65 11.69
CA VAL A 285 -8.17 4.48 10.83
C VAL A 285 -9.63 4.01 10.87
N LEU A 286 -10.23 3.87 12.05
CA LEU A 286 -11.64 3.46 12.18
C LEU A 286 -12.60 4.44 11.50
N PHE A 287 -12.34 5.74 11.64
CA PHE A 287 -13.09 6.79 10.94
C PHE A 287 -12.92 6.70 9.41
N SER A 288 -11.75 6.29 8.92
CA SER A 288 -11.52 6.03 7.50
C SER A 288 -12.36 4.87 6.97
N ILE A 289 -12.51 3.80 7.76
CA ILE A 289 -13.42 2.68 7.41
C ILE A 289 -14.86 3.18 7.31
N ILE A 290 -15.32 4.02 8.24
CA ILE A 290 -16.68 4.60 8.17
C ILE A 290 -16.84 5.43 6.90
N CYS A 291 -15.92 6.33 6.61
CA CYS A 291 -16.02 7.19 5.43
C CYS A 291 -16.02 6.39 4.12
N LEU A 292 -15.08 5.45 3.97
CA LEU A 292 -14.80 4.78 2.70
C LEU A 292 -15.58 3.48 2.50
N ASN A 293 -15.84 2.73 3.56
CA ASN A 293 -16.52 1.44 3.48
C ASN A 293 -18.03 1.59 3.73
N ILE A 294 -18.43 2.52 4.58
CA ILE A 294 -19.84 2.67 4.96
C ILE A 294 -20.49 3.80 4.16
N VAL A 295 -20.04 5.04 4.37
CA VAL A 295 -20.69 6.21 3.76
C VAL A 295 -20.62 6.14 2.23
N ASP A 296 -19.46 5.85 1.65
CA ASP A 296 -19.32 5.74 0.19
C ASP A 296 -20.13 4.60 -0.43
N ARG A 297 -20.37 3.49 0.27
CA ARG A 297 -21.23 2.40 -0.24
C ARG A 297 -22.69 2.84 -0.35
N HIS A 298 -23.18 3.65 0.59
CA HIS A 298 -24.56 4.16 0.58
C HIS A 298 -24.74 5.40 -0.33
N VAL A 299 -23.75 6.30 -0.33
CA VAL A 299 -23.83 7.60 -1.00
C VAL A 299 -23.21 7.58 -2.41
N GLY A 300 -22.29 6.67 -2.68
CA GLY A 300 -21.42 6.68 -3.85
C GLY A 300 -20.22 7.62 -3.68
N TYR A 301 -19.21 7.47 -4.55
CA TYR A 301 -17.98 8.24 -4.50
C TYR A 301 -18.20 9.76 -4.71
N CYS A 302 -18.24 10.51 -3.61
CA CYS A 302 -18.51 11.94 -3.60
C CYS A 302 -17.40 12.71 -2.86
N ARG A 303 -16.57 13.44 -3.61
CA ARG A 303 -15.48 14.28 -3.03
C ARG A 303 -15.73 15.79 -3.15
N SER A 304 -16.93 16.18 -3.56
CA SER A 304 -17.37 17.57 -3.54
C SER A 304 -18.88 17.69 -3.38
N LYS A 305 -19.33 18.76 -2.71
CA LYS A 305 -20.76 19.07 -2.52
C LYS A 305 -21.53 19.10 -3.85
N LYS A 306 -20.91 19.61 -4.92
CA LYS A 306 -21.49 19.62 -6.28
C LYS A 306 -21.73 18.21 -6.82
N THR A 307 -20.76 17.30 -6.66
CA THR A 307 -20.88 15.91 -7.13
C THR A 307 -21.93 15.15 -6.32
N PHE A 308 -21.94 15.36 -5.00
CA PHE A 308 -22.93 14.79 -4.11
C PHE A 308 -24.36 15.20 -4.47
N LEU A 309 -24.62 16.51 -4.63
CA LEU A 309 -25.94 17.02 -5.02
C LEU A 309 -26.37 16.52 -6.41
N LYS A 310 -25.41 16.34 -7.34
CA LYS A 310 -25.69 15.80 -8.68
C LYS A 310 -26.12 14.32 -8.61
N LEU A 311 -25.45 13.50 -7.79
CA LEU A 311 -25.71 12.07 -7.70
C LEU A 311 -26.95 11.75 -6.85
N ASN A 312 -27.15 12.49 -5.76
CA ASN A 312 -28.13 12.14 -4.73
C ASN A 312 -29.23 13.18 -4.51
N GLY A 313 -29.26 14.28 -5.28
CA GLY A 313 -30.24 15.36 -5.09
C GLY A 313 -31.70 14.91 -5.13
N THR A 314 -32.04 13.92 -5.97
CA THR A 314 -33.41 13.36 -6.03
C THR A 314 -33.72 12.44 -4.85
N LYS A 315 -32.74 11.68 -4.34
CA LYS A 315 -32.87 10.85 -3.13
C LYS A 315 -33.03 11.72 -1.89
N LEU A 316 -32.20 12.76 -1.76
CA LEU A 316 -32.31 13.78 -0.71
C LEU A 316 -33.71 14.41 -0.67
N GLN A 317 -34.24 14.83 -1.82
CA GLN A 317 -35.59 15.40 -1.89
C GLN A 317 -36.68 14.43 -1.43
N LYS A 318 -36.52 13.12 -1.67
CA LYS A 318 -37.45 12.10 -1.18
C LYS A 318 -37.34 11.90 0.33
N VAL A 319 -36.13 11.82 0.87
CA VAL A 319 -35.89 11.70 2.33
C VAL A 319 -36.44 12.91 3.07
N VAL A 320 -36.16 14.12 2.60
CA VAL A 320 -36.67 15.38 3.19
C VAL A 320 -38.20 15.43 3.14
N LYS A 321 -38.83 15.01 2.03
CA LYS A 321 -40.29 14.92 1.92
C LYS A 321 -40.90 13.88 2.86
N LEU A 322 -40.25 12.74 3.04
CA LEU A 322 -40.71 11.69 3.97
C LEU A 322 -40.59 12.13 5.43
N GLN A 323 -39.56 12.91 5.77
CA GLN A 323 -39.38 13.49 7.09
C GLN A 323 -40.41 14.60 7.37
N SER A 324 -40.68 15.48 6.41
CA SER A 324 -41.70 16.53 6.59
C SER A 324 -43.12 15.99 6.68
N VAL A 325 -43.43 14.84 6.07
CA VAL A 325 -44.71 14.13 6.24
C VAL A 325 -44.83 13.53 7.65
N LYS A 326 -43.76 12.92 8.19
CA LYS A 326 -43.73 12.42 9.57
C LYS A 326 -43.85 13.54 10.61
N GLU A 327 -43.29 14.72 10.34
CA GLU A 327 -43.45 15.90 11.22
C GLU A 327 -44.85 16.51 11.16
N ASN A 328 -45.48 16.51 9.98
CA ASN A 328 -46.83 17.06 9.79
C ASN A 328 -47.94 16.18 10.40
N GLU A 329 -47.71 14.87 10.59
CA GLU A 329 -48.59 14.01 11.40
C GLU A 329 -48.51 14.34 12.90
N TYR A 330 -47.43 14.97 13.37
CA TYR A 330 -47.25 15.42 14.75
C TYR A 330 -47.54 16.91 14.97
N LYS A 331 -47.69 17.71 13.91
CA LYS A 331 -47.96 19.16 13.99
C LYS A 331 -49.09 19.57 13.05
N THR A 332 -50.33 19.42 13.51
CA THR A 332 -51.43 20.28 13.04
C THR A 332 -51.22 21.69 13.57
N GLY A 333 -50.64 22.57 12.76
CA GLY A 333 -50.49 24.00 13.06
C GLY A 333 -49.78 24.76 11.94
N SER A 334 -50.53 25.58 11.23
CA SER A 334 -50.18 26.29 9.98
C SER A 334 -48.85 27.06 9.98
N GLY A 335 -48.14 27.05 8.85
CA GLY A 335 -47.09 28.03 8.53
C GLY A 335 -46.56 27.88 7.10
N THR A 336 -46.64 28.95 6.32
CA THR A 336 -46.36 29.07 4.88
C THR A 336 -44.86 28.95 4.55
N PHE A 337 -44.50 28.18 3.51
CA PHE A 337 -43.11 27.96 3.07
C PHE A 337 -42.69 28.91 1.93
N GLN A 338 -41.53 29.59 2.08
CA GLN A 338 -40.80 30.24 0.97
C GLN A 338 -39.31 29.85 0.98
N SER A 339 -38.76 29.71 -0.24
CA SER A 339 -37.34 29.58 -0.63
C SER A 339 -36.64 28.23 -0.41
N ALA A 340 -36.79 27.34 -1.39
CA ALA A 340 -36.12 26.04 -1.48
C ALA A 340 -34.95 26.09 -2.47
N LYS A 341 -33.71 26.15 -1.99
CA LYS A 341 -32.50 25.70 -2.72
C LYS A 341 -31.24 25.63 -1.85
N THR A 342 -31.16 26.41 -0.77
CA THR A 342 -29.97 26.43 0.11
C THR A 342 -30.20 25.70 1.45
N GLY A 343 -31.42 25.69 1.98
CA GLY A 343 -31.75 25.11 3.30
C GLY A 343 -32.02 23.60 3.34
N GLN A 344 -31.79 22.83 2.27
CA GLN A 344 -32.13 21.39 2.23
C GLN A 344 -31.16 20.50 3.01
N LEU A 345 -29.93 20.97 3.30
CA LEU A 345 -29.00 20.26 4.17
C LEU A 345 -29.08 20.68 5.64
N GLU A 346 -29.37 21.96 5.91
CA GLU A 346 -29.57 22.48 7.29
C GLU A 346 -30.78 21.84 8.00
N MET A 347 -31.75 21.29 7.25
CA MET A 347 -32.89 20.56 7.85
C MET A 347 -32.49 19.25 8.56
N PHE A 348 -31.36 18.64 8.20
CA PHE A 348 -30.90 17.40 8.84
C PHE A 348 -30.16 17.65 10.15
N GLU A 349 -29.67 18.88 10.41
CA GLU A 349 -29.03 19.23 11.69
C GLU A 349 -30.05 19.31 12.84
N ASN A 350 -31.34 19.53 12.54
CA ASN A 350 -32.37 19.85 13.52
C ASN A 350 -33.30 18.69 13.91
N ASN A 351 -33.22 17.55 13.21
CA ASN A 351 -34.08 16.40 13.49
C ASN A 351 -33.31 15.27 14.14
N LEU A 352 -33.28 15.32 15.47
CA LEU A 352 -32.65 14.36 16.36
C LEU A 352 -33.53 13.11 16.51
N PRO A 353 -33.12 11.91 16.06
CA PRO A 353 -33.69 10.67 16.57
C PRO A 353 -33.15 10.48 17.99
N SER A 354 -34.06 10.29 18.95
CA SER A 354 -33.70 9.89 20.32
C SER A 354 -32.78 8.67 20.28
N HIS A 355 -31.70 8.69 21.07
CA HIS A 355 -30.84 7.55 21.36
C HIS A 355 -31.69 6.29 21.57
N LYS A 356 -31.82 5.47 20.53
CA LYS A 356 -32.04 4.05 20.73
C LYS A 356 -30.64 3.51 20.91
N ASP A 357 -30.35 3.03 22.10
CA ASP A 357 -29.14 2.25 22.36
C ASP A 357 -29.22 0.98 21.51
N ILE A 358 -28.78 1.08 20.25
CA ILE A 358 -28.57 -0.07 19.39
C ILE A 358 -27.26 -0.70 19.88
N SER A 359 -27.35 -1.52 20.92
CA SER A 359 -26.19 -2.27 21.41
C SER A 359 -25.99 -3.51 20.52
N CYS A 360 -25.38 -3.32 19.36
CA CYS A 360 -24.91 -4.46 18.57
C CYS A 360 -23.78 -5.17 19.29
N VAL A 361 -23.75 -6.49 19.20
CA VAL A 361 -22.65 -7.29 19.80
C VAL A 361 -21.49 -7.38 18.81
N THR A 362 -21.80 -7.45 17.52
CA THR A 362 -20.82 -7.58 16.43
C THR A 362 -20.82 -6.36 15.49
N VAL A 363 -19.69 -6.12 14.82
CA VAL A 363 -19.61 -5.12 13.74
C VAL A 363 -20.48 -5.52 12.57
N THR A 364 -20.57 -6.82 12.25
CA THR A 364 -21.41 -7.33 11.16
C THR A 364 -22.89 -6.95 11.35
N GLU A 365 -23.43 -7.15 12.55
CA GLU A 365 -24.79 -6.71 12.90
C GLU A 365 -24.92 -5.18 12.80
N ALA A 366 -23.97 -4.44 13.35
CA ALA A 366 -23.99 -2.99 13.34
C ALA A 366 -23.97 -2.41 11.92
N VAL A 367 -23.15 -2.96 11.02
CA VAL A 367 -23.13 -2.60 9.59
C VAL A 367 -24.48 -2.82 8.94
N ALA A 368 -25.16 -3.94 9.24
CA ALA A 368 -26.48 -4.23 8.70
C ALA A 368 -27.58 -3.25 9.18
N THR A 369 -27.38 -2.60 10.33
CA THR A 369 -28.32 -1.60 10.87
C THR A 369 -28.11 -0.18 10.36
N VAL A 370 -27.01 0.09 9.63
CA VAL A 370 -26.71 1.43 9.14
C VAL A 370 -27.78 1.90 8.15
N SER A 371 -28.38 3.06 8.44
CA SER A 371 -29.36 3.68 7.57
C SER A 371 -28.68 4.50 6.48
N SER A 372 -29.28 4.53 5.28
CA SER A 372 -28.76 5.38 4.21
C SER A 372 -28.92 6.86 4.56
N GLU A 373 -30.00 7.21 5.27
CA GLU A 373 -30.29 8.55 5.77
C GLU A 373 -29.17 9.09 6.67
N ASP A 374 -28.68 8.29 7.60
CA ASP A 374 -27.57 8.67 8.47
C ASP A 374 -26.29 8.91 7.66
N CYS A 375 -26.00 8.06 6.68
CA CYS A 375 -24.85 8.26 5.78
C CYS A 375 -24.97 9.57 4.97
N PHE A 376 -26.18 9.96 4.54
CA PHE A 376 -26.40 11.22 3.83
C PHE A 376 -26.10 12.43 4.72
N CYS A 377 -26.47 12.39 6.00
CA CYS A 377 -26.18 13.46 6.97
C CYS A 377 -24.68 13.70 7.16
N LEU A 378 -23.86 12.63 7.07
CA LEU A 378 -22.42 12.72 7.34
C LEU A 378 -21.62 13.37 6.21
N VAL A 379 -22.16 13.47 5.00
CA VAL A 379 -21.37 13.86 3.82
C VAL A 379 -20.70 15.21 4.00
N GLU A 380 -21.41 16.22 4.50
CA GLU A 380 -20.80 17.54 4.73
C GLU A 380 -19.73 17.52 5.80
N THR A 381 -19.92 16.73 6.85
CA THR A 381 -18.96 16.55 7.94
C THR A 381 -17.68 15.87 7.48
N ILE A 382 -17.76 14.86 6.59
CA ILE A 382 -16.59 14.08 6.13
C ILE A 382 -15.82 14.76 4.98
N LEU A 383 -16.50 15.55 4.14
CA LEU A 383 -15.92 16.16 2.93
C LEU A 383 -14.62 16.96 3.17
N PRO A 384 -14.47 17.74 4.26
CA PRO A 384 -13.23 18.45 4.56
C PRO A 384 -12.03 17.53 4.70
N TYR A 385 -12.22 16.31 5.24
CA TYR A 385 -11.11 15.39 5.50
C TYR A 385 -10.54 14.76 4.21
N HIS A 386 -11.30 14.74 3.12
CA HIS A 386 -10.82 14.21 1.83
C HIS A 386 -9.96 15.18 1.03
N LYS A 387 -9.79 16.43 1.50
CA LYS A 387 -9.04 17.46 0.78
C LYS A 387 -7.72 17.74 1.48
N MET A 388 -6.68 18.00 0.69
CA MET A 388 -5.44 18.52 1.26
C MET A 388 -5.72 19.90 1.89
N ASP A 389 -5.26 20.10 3.12
CA ASP A 389 -5.35 21.38 3.81
C ASP A 389 -4.67 22.48 2.98
N GLU A 390 -5.38 23.56 2.68
CA GLU A 390 -4.86 24.70 1.93
C GLU A 390 -3.68 25.38 2.65
N CYS A 391 -3.61 25.27 3.98
CA CYS A 391 -2.48 25.75 4.77
C CYS A 391 -1.20 24.97 4.43
N LEU A 392 -1.28 23.68 4.11
CA LEU A 392 -0.11 22.88 3.71
C LEU A 392 0.42 23.28 2.34
N LYS A 393 -0.46 23.73 1.43
CA LYS A 393 -0.03 24.23 0.10
C LYS A 393 0.80 25.49 0.21
N SER A 394 0.40 26.41 1.10
CA SER A 394 1.09 27.67 1.31
C SER A 394 2.28 27.56 2.28
N ARG A 395 2.27 26.58 3.19
CA ARG A 395 3.30 26.36 4.21
C ARG A 395 3.66 24.87 4.34
N PRO A 396 4.51 24.33 3.45
CA PRO A 396 4.89 22.92 3.46
C PRO A 396 5.54 22.43 4.76
N LEU A 397 6.19 23.32 5.52
CA LEU A 397 6.82 23.01 6.82
C LEU A 397 5.83 22.59 7.91
N LEU A 398 4.52 22.81 7.72
CA LEU A 398 3.48 22.33 8.63
C LEU A 398 3.19 20.83 8.45
N PHE A 399 3.71 20.20 7.39
CA PHE A 399 3.55 18.78 7.15
C PHE A 399 4.33 17.96 8.17
N CYS A 400 3.63 17.07 8.88
CA CYS A 400 4.22 16.28 9.93
C CYS A 400 4.65 14.92 9.39
N VAL A 401 5.93 14.82 9.03
CA VAL A 401 6.51 13.59 8.43
C VAL A 401 6.41 12.40 9.39
N SER A 402 6.60 12.60 10.69
CA SER A 402 6.48 11.53 11.69
C SER A 402 5.08 10.90 11.77
N VAL A 403 4.03 11.70 11.52
CA VAL A 403 2.65 11.19 11.42
C VAL A 403 2.46 10.36 10.16
N VAL A 404 3.09 10.74 9.04
CA VAL A 404 3.00 9.92 7.83
C VAL A 404 3.83 8.65 7.97
N HIS A 405 4.98 8.72 8.66
CA HIS A 405 5.83 7.56 8.95
C HIS A 405 5.06 6.46 9.69
N ILE A 406 4.28 6.80 10.74
CA ILE A 406 3.53 5.79 11.49
C ILE A 406 2.42 5.13 10.65
N PHE A 407 1.80 5.86 9.72
CA PHE A 407 0.83 5.29 8.80
C PHE A 407 1.51 4.51 7.66
N ALA A 408 2.73 4.86 7.27
CA ALA A 408 3.56 4.06 6.35
C ALA A 408 3.89 2.69 6.97
N GLN A 409 4.18 2.65 8.27
CA GLN A 409 4.32 1.38 9.01
C GLN A 409 3.05 0.52 8.91
N PHE A 410 1.87 1.12 9.11
CA PHE A 410 0.60 0.41 8.93
C PHE A 410 0.39 -0.09 7.48
N GLN A 411 0.70 0.74 6.49
CA GLN A 411 0.63 0.35 5.07
C GLN A 411 1.53 -0.85 4.78
N SER A 412 2.74 -0.87 5.34
CA SER A 412 3.67 -2.00 5.22
C SER A 412 3.10 -3.28 5.84
N CYS A 413 2.54 -3.19 7.06
CA CYS A 413 1.85 -4.33 7.68
C CYS A 413 0.73 -4.86 6.77
N LEU A 414 -0.18 -3.98 6.33
CA LEU A 414 -1.32 -4.36 5.49
C LEU A 414 -0.86 -5.04 4.19
N LEU A 415 0.15 -4.48 3.53
CA LEU A 415 0.73 -5.05 2.31
C LEU A 415 1.22 -6.49 2.53
N HIS A 416 2.03 -6.71 3.57
CA HIS A 416 2.60 -8.04 3.81
C HIS A 416 1.58 -9.05 4.35
N VAL A 417 0.56 -8.62 5.11
CA VAL A 417 -0.58 -9.48 5.48
C VAL A 417 -1.35 -9.91 4.23
N MET A 418 -1.63 -8.99 3.31
CA MET A 418 -2.29 -9.32 2.04
C MET A 418 -1.45 -10.26 1.18
N HIS A 419 -0.12 -10.06 1.14
CA HIS A 419 0.80 -10.96 0.45
C HIS A 419 0.79 -12.36 1.05
N LEU A 420 0.80 -12.49 2.38
CA LEU A 420 0.70 -13.77 3.06
C LEU A 420 -0.65 -14.45 2.77
N ASN A 421 -1.76 -13.70 2.84
CA ASN A 421 -3.09 -14.21 2.49
C ASN A 421 -3.15 -14.74 1.05
N SER A 422 -2.58 -14.00 0.09
CA SER A 422 -2.46 -14.46 -1.31
C SER A 422 -1.60 -15.73 -1.44
N LEU A 423 -0.45 -15.80 -0.76
CA LEU A 423 0.44 -16.95 -0.82
C LEU A 423 -0.24 -18.21 -0.27
N LEU A 424 -1.02 -18.06 0.79
CA LEU A 424 -1.81 -19.14 1.41
C LEU A 424 -3.08 -19.49 0.61
N SER A 425 -3.17 -19.13 -0.67
CA SER A 425 -4.36 -19.39 -1.51
C SER A 425 -5.66 -18.80 -0.93
N LEU A 426 -5.58 -17.56 -0.45
CA LEU A 426 -6.69 -16.71 -0.01
C LEU A 426 -7.63 -17.38 1.03
N PRO A 427 -7.12 -17.76 2.22
CA PRO A 427 -7.96 -18.32 3.29
C PRO A 427 -8.99 -17.33 3.85
N PHE A 428 -8.79 -16.03 3.61
CA PHE A 428 -9.74 -14.95 3.84
C PHE A 428 -9.98 -14.15 2.56
N ILE A 429 -11.14 -13.48 2.50
CA ILE A 429 -11.44 -12.52 1.44
C ILE A 429 -10.34 -11.45 1.43
N GLN A 430 -9.76 -11.20 0.26
CA GLN A 430 -8.69 -10.22 0.13
C GLN A 430 -9.24 -8.80 0.36
N CYS A 431 -8.47 -8.00 1.10
CA CYS A 431 -8.83 -6.60 1.37
C CYS A 431 -8.76 -5.74 0.10
N GLN A 432 -9.82 -5.01 -0.18
CA GLN A 432 -9.84 -3.91 -1.16
C GLN A 432 -9.46 -2.61 -0.46
N VAL A 433 -8.17 -2.27 -0.49
CA VAL A 433 -7.58 -1.17 0.30
C VAL A 433 -8.30 0.16 0.09
N GLU A 434 -8.81 0.42 -1.11
CA GLU A 434 -9.58 1.62 -1.46
C GLU A 434 -10.84 1.84 -0.60
N ASN A 435 -11.40 0.76 -0.06
CA ASN A 435 -12.58 0.81 0.80
C ASN A 435 -12.24 1.08 2.27
N PHE A 436 -10.96 1.12 2.66
CA PHE A 436 -10.57 1.24 4.07
C PHE A 436 -9.56 2.36 4.32
N TYR A 437 -8.68 2.63 3.35
CA TYR A 437 -7.54 3.51 3.56
C TYR A 437 -7.47 4.64 2.54
N SER A 438 -7.36 5.88 3.04
CA SER A 438 -6.92 7.03 2.26
C SER A 438 -5.94 7.85 3.09
N GLY A 439 -4.72 8.04 2.58
CA GLY A 439 -3.65 8.74 3.31
C GLY A 439 -4.03 10.18 3.67
N THR A 440 -4.68 10.91 2.76
CA THR A 440 -5.18 12.26 3.02
C THR A 440 -6.25 12.27 4.12
N LEU A 441 -7.23 11.36 4.03
CA LEU A 441 -8.32 11.23 4.98
C LEU A 441 -7.80 10.95 6.39
N ILE A 442 -6.98 9.91 6.53
CA ILE A 442 -6.46 9.47 7.83
C ILE A 442 -5.53 10.52 8.44
N TYR A 443 -4.67 11.15 7.64
CA TYR A 443 -3.78 12.22 8.11
C TYR A 443 -4.58 13.41 8.64
N ASN A 444 -5.59 13.87 7.89
CA ASN A 444 -6.45 14.98 8.31
C ASN A 444 -7.29 14.63 9.55
N ALA A 445 -7.83 13.40 9.59
CA ALA A 445 -8.58 12.90 10.74
C ALA A 445 -7.70 12.91 11.99
N TYR A 446 -6.49 12.34 11.90
CA TYR A 446 -5.54 12.35 13.00
C TYR A 446 -5.19 13.77 13.48
N LEU A 447 -4.88 14.70 12.55
CA LEU A 447 -4.54 16.08 12.91
C LEU A 447 -5.67 16.81 13.61
N ASN A 448 -6.92 16.49 13.28
CA ASN A 448 -8.09 16.99 13.99
C ASN A 448 -8.20 16.31 15.37
N PHE A 449 -8.21 14.97 15.40
CA PHE A 449 -8.47 14.18 16.60
C PHE A 449 -7.46 14.44 17.71
N LYS A 450 -6.18 14.61 17.38
CA LYS A 450 -5.12 14.90 18.37
C LYS A 450 -5.32 16.19 19.17
N LYS A 451 -6.25 17.07 18.75
CA LYS A 451 -6.64 18.30 19.47
C LYS A 451 -7.59 18.01 20.64
N HIS A 452 -8.15 16.80 20.71
CA HIS A 452 -9.15 16.40 21.68
C HIS A 452 -8.57 15.35 22.63
N SER A 453 -8.82 15.52 23.93
CA SER A 453 -8.36 14.58 24.96
C SER A 453 -9.13 13.26 24.92
N ASP A 454 -10.44 13.34 24.68
CA ASP A 454 -11.32 12.19 24.46
C ASP A 454 -11.76 12.21 23.00
N VAL A 455 -11.08 11.39 22.19
CA VAL A 455 -11.35 11.29 20.74
C VAL A 455 -12.61 10.48 20.47
N GLU A 456 -12.94 9.51 21.32
CA GLU A 456 -14.16 8.71 21.17
C GLU A 456 -15.39 9.60 21.38
N ASP A 457 -15.44 10.34 22.48
CA ASP A 457 -16.51 11.30 22.78
C ASP A 457 -16.60 12.39 21.70
N TYR A 458 -15.48 12.94 21.24
CA TYR A 458 -15.48 13.93 20.17
C TYR A 458 -16.12 13.39 18.88
N VAL A 459 -15.74 12.19 18.44
CA VAL A 459 -16.30 11.60 17.21
C VAL A 459 -17.79 11.33 17.38
N LEU A 460 -18.22 10.78 18.52
CA LEU A 460 -19.63 10.48 18.79
C LEU A 460 -20.50 11.73 18.90
N THR A 461 -20.05 12.74 19.66
CA THR A 461 -20.88 13.91 20.00
C THR A 461 -20.79 15.05 18.98
N GLN A 462 -19.70 15.13 18.21
CA GLN A 462 -19.49 16.22 17.23
C GLN A 462 -19.61 15.73 15.79
N LEU A 463 -18.99 14.60 15.43
CA LEU A 463 -18.96 14.15 14.03
C LEU A 463 -20.14 13.27 13.67
N LEU A 464 -20.56 12.38 14.57
CA LEU A 464 -21.62 11.39 14.34
C LEU A 464 -22.95 11.74 15.03
N LYS A 465 -23.06 12.96 15.56
CA LYS A 465 -24.21 13.46 16.33
C LYS A 465 -25.57 13.21 15.66
N CYS A 466 -25.65 13.42 14.35
CA CYS A 466 -26.89 13.31 13.58
C CYS A 466 -27.04 11.96 12.86
N SER A 467 -26.27 10.95 13.27
CA SER A 467 -26.14 9.66 12.57
C SER A 467 -26.05 8.49 13.56
N PRO A 468 -27.13 8.24 14.34
CA PRO A 468 -27.11 7.28 15.44
C PRO A 468 -26.76 5.84 15.04
N SER A 469 -27.16 5.37 13.85
CA SER A 469 -26.80 4.02 13.39
C SER A 469 -25.31 3.90 13.08
N VAL A 470 -24.71 4.95 12.50
CA VAL A 470 -23.26 5.02 12.24
C VAL A 470 -22.48 5.22 13.54
N ALA A 471 -23.01 5.99 14.49
CA ALA A 471 -22.44 6.13 15.83
C ALA A 471 -22.41 4.78 16.58
N GLY A 472 -23.50 4.01 16.51
CA GLY A 472 -23.56 2.66 17.09
C GLY A 472 -22.54 1.71 16.46
N LEU A 473 -22.36 1.76 15.14
CA LEU A 473 -21.31 1.03 14.44
C LEU A 473 -19.92 1.45 14.92
N TYR A 474 -19.65 2.75 15.00
CA TYR A 474 -18.36 3.27 15.48
C TYR A 474 -18.04 2.81 16.90
N SER A 475 -18.99 2.94 17.84
CA SER A 475 -18.80 2.47 19.22
C SER A 475 -18.54 0.97 19.29
N THR A 476 -19.23 0.17 18.46
CA THR A 476 -19.01 -1.28 18.39
C THR A 476 -17.61 -1.61 17.88
N MET A 477 -17.15 -0.92 16.83
CA MET A 477 -15.79 -1.07 16.30
C MET A 477 -14.73 -0.68 17.33
N VAL A 478 -14.89 0.46 18.01
CA VAL A 478 -13.95 0.94 19.03
C VAL A 478 -13.86 -0.06 20.18
N LYS A 479 -15.01 -0.56 20.67
CA LYS A 479 -15.06 -1.57 21.74
C LYS A 479 -14.26 -2.82 21.37
N LEU A 480 -14.54 -3.43 20.22
CA LEU A 480 -13.87 -4.67 19.82
C LEU A 480 -12.37 -4.45 19.55
N VAL A 481 -11.98 -3.30 18.99
CA VAL A 481 -10.55 -2.96 18.81
C VAL A 481 -9.85 -2.73 20.13
N ARG A 482 -10.52 -2.15 21.14
CA ARG A 482 -9.98 -2.00 22.50
C ARG A 482 -9.80 -3.36 23.18
N ASP A 483 -10.67 -4.32 22.91
CA ASP A 483 -10.53 -5.69 23.42
C ASP A 483 -9.27 -6.39 22.85
N PHE A 484 -8.89 -6.10 21.60
CA PHE A 484 -7.60 -6.56 21.02
C PHE A 484 -6.37 -5.84 21.59
N LEU A 485 -6.54 -4.58 22.00
CA LEU A 485 -5.48 -3.62 22.30
C LEU A 485 -5.71 -2.90 23.65
N PRO A 486 -5.74 -3.62 24.78
CA PRO A 486 -6.10 -3.04 26.08
C PRO A 486 -5.12 -1.95 26.55
N ASP A 487 -3.83 -2.11 26.25
CA ASP A 487 -2.76 -1.23 26.74
C ASP A 487 -2.73 0.16 26.08
N LEU A 488 -3.33 0.31 24.89
CA LEU A 488 -3.36 1.59 24.16
C LEU A 488 -4.06 2.70 24.94
N SER A 489 -5.03 2.34 25.79
CA SER A 489 -5.75 3.25 26.69
C SER A 489 -4.92 3.76 27.88
N VAL A 490 -3.87 3.02 28.27
CA VAL A 490 -3.08 3.31 29.49
C VAL A 490 -1.93 4.29 29.22
N THR A 491 -1.42 4.31 27.98
CA THR A 491 -0.23 5.06 27.59
C THR A 491 -0.35 6.59 27.74
N GLN A 492 -1.58 7.13 27.83
CA GLN A 492 -1.81 8.57 28.02
C GLN A 492 -1.57 9.05 29.47
N ARG A 493 -1.45 8.16 30.48
CA ARG A 493 -1.41 8.56 31.90
C ARG A 493 -0.04 8.91 32.48
N LYS A 494 1.07 8.80 31.74
CA LYS A 494 2.38 9.28 32.24
C LYS A 494 2.47 10.81 32.09
N LYS A 495 1.84 11.53 33.02
CA LYS A 495 2.14 12.94 33.30
C LYS A 495 3.66 13.09 33.44
N LYS A 496 4.26 13.94 32.60
CA LYS A 496 5.61 14.47 32.86
C LYS A 496 5.60 15.06 34.26
N GLU A 497 6.29 14.42 35.21
CA GLU A 497 6.69 15.08 36.43
C GLU A 497 7.59 16.24 36.03
N ASN A 498 7.06 17.45 36.12
CA ASN A 498 7.84 18.67 36.02
C ASN A 498 8.86 18.66 37.16
N LYS A 499 10.10 18.26 36.87
CA LYS A 499 11.26 18.57 37.73
C LYS A 499 11.36 20.10 37.83
N ARG A 500 10.73 20.66 38.87
CA ARG A 500 10.96 22.04 39.30
C ARG A 500 12.45 22.19 39.61
N LYS A 501 13.18 22.90 38.74
CA LYS A 501 14.53 23.41 39.04
C LYS A 501 14.43 24.26 40.31
N LYS A 502 14.93 23.74 41.44
CA LYS A 502 15.22 24.55 42.63
C LYS A 502 16.44 25.41 42.29
N LYS A 503 16.19 26.70 42.12
CA LYS A 503 17.20 27.75 42.09
C LYS A 503 17.74 27.88 43.52
N ASN A 504 19.01 27.57 43.75
CA ASN A 504 19.71 28.00 44.96
C ASN A 504 20.99 28.70 44.51
N ASP A 505 20.97 30.02 44.60
CA ASP A 505 22.14 30.87 44.52
C ASP A 505 22.96 30.76 45.80
N SER A 506 24.28 30.75 45.63
CA SER A 506 25.31 31.27 46.54
C SER A 506 25.62 30.49 47.84
N LYS A 507 26.81 29.87 47.92
CA LYS A 507 28.07 30.52 48.37
C LYS A 507 29.23 29.52 48.41
N CYS A 508 30.38 30.05 47.97
CA CYS A 508 31.77 29.64 48.15
C CYS A 508 32.08 28.94 49.49
N TYR A 509 32.95 27.91 49.50
CA TYR A 509 34.17 27.89 50.32
C TYR A 509 35.20 26.87 49.78
N MET A 510 36.44 27.27 49.95
CA MET A 510 37.73 26.70 49.55
C MET A 510 38.12 25.39 50.27
N ASN A 511 38.91 24.57 49.55
CA ASN A 511 40.12 23.82 49.93
C ASN A 511 40.17 22.79 51.07
N GLN A 512 41.11 21.86 50.83
CA GLN A 512 41.88 20.99 51.74
C GLN A 512 41.17 19.70 52.19
N TYR A 513 41.71 18.49 52.04
CA TYR A 513 43.09 18.01 51.86
C TYR A 513 43.18 16.91 50.81
#